data_AF-A0A822DYC8-F1
#
_entry.id   AF-A0A822DYC8-F1
#
_cell.length_a   1.000
_cell.length_b   1.000
_cell.length_c   1.000
_cell.angle_alpha   90.00
_cell.angle_beta   90.00
_cell.angle_gamma   90.00
#
_symmetry.space_group_name_H-M   'P 1'
#
loop_
_entity.id
_entity.type
_entity.pdbx_description
1 polymer ?
#
loop_
_entity_poly.entity_id
_entity_poly.type
_entity_poly.pdbx_seq_one_letter_code
_entity_poly.pdbx_strand_id
1 'polypeptide(L)'
;MLSVEPTIASAAGASINTTLLNAACNIWQQYENTTFPGLTNINNYALFAFDTTWLLIQALEQLCSTTTNNSSSCTSFVGSSYCFHRRFRNSASLFNIINNMRFLGVSGFVQFNVSTTDRIGGAYYIARNAQPSSNGVVFVPVLTYTVNNGWQSYAEANVFIWPGNSLITPGSIATLNGVTLRIGVLALA
;
A
#
# COMPACT_ATOMS: atom_id res chain seq x y z
N MET A 1 13.90 -16.12 8.80
CA MET A 1 13.77 -14.67 8.60
C MET A 1 12.32 -14.36 8.26
N LEU A 2 11.72 -13.30 8.83
CA LEU A 2 10.34 -12.90 8.54
C LEU A 2 10.37 -11.59 7.74
N SER A 3 9.64 -11.54 6.62
CA SER A 3 9.35 -10.33 5.85
C SER A 3 7.90 -9.92 6.08
N VAL A 4 7.63 -8.62 6.13
CA VAL A 4 6.27 -8.07 6.12
C VAL A 4 6.19 -7.06 4.98
N GLU A 5 5.28 -7.31 4.05
CA GLU A 5 5.16 -6.54 2.81
C GLU A 5 3.73 -5.99 2.65
N PRO A 6 3.57 -4.73 2.19
CA PRO A 6 2.26 -4.22 1.81
C PRO A 6 1.71 -4.99 0.60
N THR A 7 0.39 -5.23 0.60
CA THR A 7 -0.28 -5.96 -0.48
C THR A 7 -1.64 -5.34 -0.82
N ILE A 8 -2.30 -5.90 -1.84
CA ILE A 8 -3.66 -5.54 -2.25
C ILE A 8 -4.71 -6.35 -1.47
N ALA A 9 -5.93 -5.83 -1.42
CA ALA A 9 -7.06 -6.45 -0.73
C ALA A 9 -7.29 -7.90 -1.14
N SER A 10 -7.29 -8.21 -2.44
CA SER A 10 -7.57 -9.56 -2.94
C SER A 10 -6.56 -10.61 -2.43
N ALA A 11 -5.29 -10.23 -2.28
CA ALA A 11 -4.25 -11.09 -1.72
C ALA A 11 -4.42 -11.33 -0.20
N ALA A 12 -5.16 -10.46 0.48
CA ALA A 12 -5.56 -10.60 1.88
C ALA A 12 -6.99 -11.12 2.06
N GLY A 13 -7.65 -11.59 0.99
CA GLY A 13 -9.03 -12.09 1.03
C GLY A 13 -10.11 -10.99 1.19
N ALA A 14 -9.75 -9.73 1.00
CA ALA A 14 -10.66 -8.59 1.05
C ALA A 14 -11.17 -8.20 -0.34
N SER A 15 -12.30 -7.48 -0.36
CA SER A 15 -12.97 -7.08 -1.59
C SER A 15 -12.17 -6.08 -2.43
N ILE A 16 -12.30 -6.20 -3.75
CA ILE A 16 -11.82 -5.23 -4.75
C ILE A 16 -12.94 -4.92 -5.74
N ASN A 17 -12.78 -3.84 -6.50
CA ASN A 17 -13.67 -3.52 -7.61
C ASN A 17 -13.24 -4.27 -8.88
N THR A 18 -13.74 -5.50 -9.02
CA THR A 18 -13.42 -6.37 -10.16
C THR A 18 -13.92 -5.80 -11.49
N THR A 19 -15.07 -5.13 -11.49
CA THR A 19 -15.62 -4.47 -12.68
C THR A 19 -14.67 -3.39 -13.20
N LEU A 20 -14.17 -2.52 -12.30
CA LEU A 20 -13.21 -1.47 -12.65
C LEU A 20 -11.87 -2.07 -13.13
N LEU A 21 -11.39 -3.12 -12.46
CA LEU A 21 -10.16 -3.83 -12.86
C LEU A 21 -10.30 -4.41 -14.27
N ASN A 22 -11.40 -5.10 -14.56
CA ASN A 22 -11.65 -5.69 -15.88
C ASN A 22 -11.75 -4.61 -16.97
N ALA A 23 -12.44 -3.50 -16.68
CA ALA A 23 -12.51 -2.37 -17.62
C ALA A 23 -11.12 -1.78 -17.90
N ALA A 24 -10.30 -1.59 -16.87
CA ALA A 24 -8.92 -1.11 -17.02
C ALA A 24 -8.05 -2.08 -17.84
N CYS A 25 -8.17 -3.38 -17.59
CA CYS A 25 -7.43 -4.41 -18.34
C CYS A 25 -7.85 -4.47 -19.80
N ASN A 26 -9.15 -4.33 -20.09
CA ASN A 26 -9.65 -4.30 -21.47
C ASN A 26 -9.08 -3.09 -22.24
N ILE A 27 -9.01 -1.92 -21.61
CA ILE A 27 -8.40 -0.72 -22.21
C ILE A 27 -6.90 -0.95 -22.43
N TRP A 28 -6.17 -1.47 -21.45
CA TRP A 28 -4.74 -1.77 -21.60
C TRP A 28 -4.51 -2.75 -22.74
N GLN A 29 -5.26 -3.84 -22.78
CA GLN A 29 -5.15 -4.84 -23.85
C GLN A 29 -5.48 -4.25 -25.23
N GLN A 30 -6.46 -3.35 -25.32
CA GLN A 30 -6.85 -2.73 -26.59
C GLN A 30 -5.80 -1.76 -27.12
N TYR A 31 -5.27 -0.88 -26.28
CA TYR A 31 -4.41 0.23 -26.71
C TYR A 31 -2.92 -0.01 -26.52
N GLU A 32 -2.53 -0.89 -25.61
CA GLU A 32 -1.15 -1.10 -25.14
C GLU A 32 -0.85 -2.61 -25.03
N ASN A 33 -1.33 -3.40 -26.00
CA ASN A 33 -1.27 -4.87 -25.99
C ASN A 33 0.15 -5.43 -25.78
N THR A 34 1.18 -4.76 -26.32
CA THR A 34 2.58 -5.21 -26.20
C THR A 34 3.13 -5.10 -24.79
N THR A 35 2.55 -4.25 -23.94
CA THR A 35 2.96 -4.04 -22.55
C THR A 35 2.01 -4.68 -21.54
N PHE A 36 0.88 -5.24 -22.00
CA PHE A 36 -0.11 -5.87 -21.14
C PHE A 36 0.44 -7.21 -20.58
N PRO A 37 0.60 -7.35 -19.25
CA PRO A 37 1.21 -8.54 -18.67
C PRO A 37 0.25 -9.75 -18.58
N GLY A 38 -1.03 -9.56 -18.92
CA GLY A 38 -2.11 -10.51 -18.63
C GLY A 38 -2.71 -10.30 -17.24
N LEU A 39 -3.95 -10.77 -17.04
CA LEU A 39 -4.74 -10.51 -15.83
C LEU A 39 -4.11 -11.03 -14.52
N THR A 40 -3.32 -12.11 -14.60
CA THR A 40 -2.73 -12.77 -13.42
C THR A 40 -1.35 -12.25 -13.06
N ASN A 41 -0.72 -11.45 -13.93
CA ASN A 41 0.67 -11.02 -13.76
C ASN A 41 0.79 -9.51 -13.48
N ILE A 42 -0.33 -8.85 -13.17
CA ILE A 42 -0.34 -7.43 -12.83
C ILE A 42 0.28 -7.26 -11.44
N ASN A 43 1.32 -6.44 -11.36
CA ASN A 43 2.00 -6.15 -10.11
C ASN A 43 1.11 -5.30 -9.18
N ASN A 44 1.14 -5.59 -7.87
CA ASN A 44 0.45 -4.80 -6.84
C ASN A 44 0.71 -3.28 -6.95
N TYR A 45 1.94 -2.86 -7.28
CA TYR A 45 2.29 -1.45 -7.47
C TYR A 45 1.53 -0.81 -8.65
N ALA A 46 1.25 -1.57 -9.72
CA ALA A 46 0.46 -1.07 -10.83
C ALA A 46 -1.00 -0.83 -10.41
N LEU A 47 -1.55 -1.71 -9.56
CA LEU A 47 -2.90 -1.56 -9.01
C LEU A 47 -2.99 -0.36 -8.06
N PHE A 48 -1.95 -0.11 -7.24
CA PHE A 48 -1.88 1.09 -6.42
C PHE A 48 -1.80 2.36 -7.27
N ALA A 49 -0.94 2.37 -8.29
CA ALA A 49 -0.81 3.51 -9.21
C ALA A 49 -2.13 3.79 -9.95
N PHE A 50 -2.85 2.76 -10.36
CA PHE A 50 -4.18 2.89 -10.95
C PHE A 50 -5.15 3.58 -9.99
N ASP A 51 -5.28 3.07 -8.76
CA ASP A 51 -6.18 3.67 -7.76
C ASP A 51 -5.81 5.11 -7.40
N THR A 52 -4.50 5.43 -7.33
CA THR A 52 -4.03 6.80 -7.11
C THR A 52 -4.41 7.72 -8.26
N THR A 53 -4.25 7.26 -9.51
CA THR A 53 -4.63 8.02 -10.69
C THR A 53 -6.14 8.23 -10.74
N TRP A 54 -6.91 7.19 -10.45
CA TRP A 54 -8.37 7.23 -10.40
C TRP A 54 -8.90 8.18 -9.32
N LEU A 55 -8.29 8.17 -8.13
CA LEU A 55 -8.56 9.12 -7.05
C LEU A 55 -8.31 10.56 -7.50
N LEU A 56 -7.17 10.82 -8.14
CA LEU A 56 -6.83 12.16 -8.61
C LEU A 56 -7.81 12.67 -9.67
N ILE A 57 -8.20 11.82 -10.64
CA ILE A 57 -9.18 12.17 -11.67
C ILE A 57 -10.50 12.58 -11.03
N GLN A 58 -11.05 11.74 -10.15
CA GLN A 58 -12.31 12.04 -9.49
C GLN A 58 -12.23 13.27 -8.57
N ALA A 59 -11.10 13.47 -7.88
CA ALA A 59 -10.90 14.65 -7.05
C ALA A 59 -10.87 15.95 -7.88
N LEU A 60 -10.25 15.92 -9.06
CA LEU A 60 -10.23 17.03 -10.00
C LEU A 60 -11.62 17.30 -10.59
N GLU A 61 -12.36 16.25 -10.94
CA GLU A 61 -13.75 16.36 -11.41
C GLU A 61 -14.64 17.05 -10.36
N GLN A 62 -14.57 16.61 -9.10
CA GLN A 62 -15.30 17.22 -7.99
C GLN A 62 -14.86 18.66 -7.72
N LEU A 63 -13.56 18.96 -7.83
CA LEU A 63 -13.06 20.32 -7.69
C LEU A 63 -13.64 21.24 -8.78
N CYS A 64 -13.62 20.80 -10.03
CA CYS A 64 -14.06 21.60 -11.17
C CYS A 64 -15.58 21.80 -11.18
N SER A 65 -16.37 20.82 -10.73
CA SER A 65 -17.82 20.97 -10.62
C SER A 65 -18.22 22.01 -9.54
N THR A 66 -17.47 22.09 -8.45
CA THR A 66 -17.72 23.04 -7.35
C THR A 66 -17.18 24.45 -7.59
N THR A 67 -16.25 24.64 -8.54
CA THR A 67 -15.57 25.92 -8.81
C THR A 67 -16.27 26.77 -9.88
N THR A 68 -17.45 26.37 -10.35
CA THR A 68 -18.18 26.90 -11.53
C THR A 68 -18.55 28.40 -11.52
N ASN A 69 -18.32 29.15 -10.43
CA ASN A 69 -18.76 30.55 -10.30
C ASN A 69 -17.68 31.63 -10.41
N ASN A 70 -16.41 31.29 -10.66
CA ASN A 70 -15.36 32.31 -10.85
C ASN A 70 -14.69 32.13 -12.21
N SER A 71 -14.50 33.24 -12.93
CA SER A 71 -13.92 33.40 -14.27
C SER A 71 -12.49 32.85 -14.48
N SER A 72 -11.98 32.02 -13.57
CA SER A 72 -10.70 31.35 -13.63
C SER A 72 -10.86 29.82 -13.67
N SER A 73 -10.12 29.15 -14.56
CA SER A 73 -10.05 27.67 -14.60
C SER A 73 -9.81 27.06 -13.21
N CYS A 74 -10.54 25.98 -12.89
CA CYS A 74 -10.34 25.18 -11.69
C CYS A 74 -8.92 24.61 -11.57
N THR A 75 -8.22 24.45 -12.70
CA THR A 75 -6.83 23.95 -12.82
C THR A 75 -5.80 25.08 -12.95
N SER A 76 -6.13 26.30 -12.53
CA SER A 76 -5.23 27.47 -12.65
C SER A 76 -4.06 27.45 -11.66
N PHE A 77 -2.95 28.05 -12.10
CA PHE A 77 -1.71 28.19 -11.33
C PHE A 77 -1.37 29.67 -11.12
N VAL A 78 -0.74 29.98 -9.99
CA VAL A 78 -0.15 31.30 -9.70
C VAL A 78 1.38 31.19 -9.66
N GLY A 79 2.09 32.32 -9.85
CA GLY A 79 3.56 32.33 -9.86
C GLY A 79 4.16 31.71 -11.13
N SER A 80 3.51 31.90 -12.29
CA SER A 80 3.89 31.28 -13.57
C SER A 80 5.24 31.75 -14.15
N SER A 81 5.82 32.82 -13.59
CA SER A 81 7.10 33.40 -14.04
C SER A 81 8.32 32.51 -13.76
N TYR A 82 8.24 31.55 -12.83
CA TYR A 82 9.33 30.60 -12.57
C TYR A 82 8.78 29.19 -12.32
N CYS A 83 9.37 28.16 -12.94
CA CYS A 83 8.86 26.78 -12.88
C CYS A 83 8.67 26.28 -11.44
N PHE A 84 9.60 26.60 -10.54
CA PHE A 84 9.56 26.17 -9.13
C PHE A 84 8.63 27.01 -8.24
N HIS A 85 8.13 28.14 -8.73
CA HIS A 85 7.18 29.00 -8.01
C HIS A 85 5.72 28.79 -8.47
N ARG A 86 5.49 27.87 -9.42
CA ARG A 86 4.14 27.51 -9.84
C ARG A 86 3.41 26.83 -8.68
N ARG A 87 2.39 27.52 -8.17
CA ARG A 87 1.52 27.00 -7.11
C ARG A 87 0.15 26.77 -7.69
N PHE A 88 -0.39 25.58 -7.46
CA PHE A 88 -1.75 25.27 -7.83
C PHE A 88 -2.72 26.08 -6.96
N ARG A 89 -3.58 26.89 -7.58
CA ARG A 89 -4.41 27.88 -6.86
C ARG A 89 -5.36 27.22 -5.86
N ASN A 90 -5.93 26.08 -6.24
CA ASN A 90 -6.93 25.36 -5.46
C ASN A 90 -6.34 24.16 -4.72
N SER A 91 -5.06 24.20 -4.36
CA SER A 91 -4.36 23.07 -3.71
C SER A 91 -5.00 22.64 -2.39
N ALA A 92 -5.39 23.59 -1.54
CA ALA A 92 -6.05 23.29 -0.27
C ALA A 92 -7.41 22.61 -0.47
N SER A 93 -8.22 23.10 -1.42
CA SER A 93 -9.51 22.50 -1.75
C SER A 93 -9.35 21.10 -2.36
N LEU A 94 -8.39 20.91 -3.27
CA LEU A 94 -8.09 19.60 -3.85
C LEU A 94 -7.63 18.61 -2.77
N PHE A 95 -6.72 19.03 -1.89
CA PHE A 95 -6.25 18.20 -0.78
C PHE A 95 -7.40 17.81 0.16
N ASN A 96 -8.29 18.76 0.48
CA ASN A 96 -9.48 18.46 1.28
C ASN A 96 -10.42 17.48 0.58
N ILE A 97 -10.63 17.60 -0.74
CA ILE A 97 -11.42 16.63 -1.51
C ILE A 97 -10.78 15.24 -1.42
N ILE A 98 -9.49 15.12 -1.75
CA ILE A 98 -8.74 13.85 -1.71
C ILE A 98 -8.87 13.16 -0.33
N ASN A 99 -8.74 13.92 0.77
CA ASN A 99 -8.82 13.37 2.11
C ASN A 99 -10.22 12.91 2.52
N ASN A 100 -11.28 13.41 1.88
CA ASN A 100 -12.65 13.01 2.16
C ASN A 100 -13.19 11.97 1.17
N MET A 101 -12.47 11.72 0.08
CA MET A 101 -12.85 10.69 -0.89
C MET A 101 -12.67 9.29 -0.30
N ARG A 102 -13.67 8.45 -0.57
CA ARG A 102 -13.63 7.02 -0.25
C ARG A 102 -14.27 6.23 -1.37
N PHE A 103 -13.64 5.15 -1.79
CA PHE A 103 -14.20 4.26 -2.80
C PHE A 103 -13.57 2.86 -2.74
N LEU A 104 -14.24 1.88 -3.33
CA LEU A 104 -13.66 0.57 -3.58
C LEU A 104 -12.89 0.61 -4.90
N GLY A 105 -11.57 0.55 -4.81
CA GLY A 105 -10.64 0.53 -5.95
C GLY A 105 -10.24 -0.89 -6.37
N VAL A 106 -9.30 -0.98 -7.29
CA VAL A 106 -8.78 -2.27 -7.81
C VAL A 106 -7.76 -2.91 -6.87
N SER A 107 -7.11 -2.11 -6.02
CA SER A 107 -6.19 -2.59 -4.97
C SER A 107 -6.86 -2.79 -3.62
N GLY A 108 -8.14 -2.43 -3.47
CA GLY A 108 -8.89 -2.49 -2.21
C GLY A 108 -9.64 -1.21 -1.89
N PHE A 109 -10.09 -1.08 -0.65
CA PHE A 109 -10.75 0.14 -0.22
C PHE A 109 -9.75 1.29 -0.10
N VAL A 110 -10.06 2.43 -0.72
CA VAL A 110 -9.22 3.62 -0.72
C VAL A 110 -9.89 4.66 0.16
N GLN A 111 -9.22 5.03 1.25
CA GLN A 111 -9.64 6.09 2.15
C GLN A 111 -8.42 6.64 2.88
N PHE A 112 -8.33 7.96 2.96
CA PHE A 112 -7.32 8.69 3.71
C PHE A 112 -7.97 9.48 4.84
N ASN A 113 -7.14 10.05 5.71
CA ASN A 113 -7.55 11.12 6.60
C ASN A 113 -6.43 12.18 6.67
N VAL A 114 -6.71 13.28 7.37
CA VAL A 114 -5.74 14.36 7.58
C VAL A 114 -4.67 14.05 8.61
N SER A 115 -4.84 13.00 9.43
CA SER A 115 -3.95 12.67 10.55
C SER A 115 -2.90 11.61 10.20
N THR A 116 -3.04 10.90 9.09
CA THR A 116 -2.14 9.85 8.64
C THR A 116 -1.92 9.95 7.14
N THR A 117 -0.67 9.72 6.69
CA THR A 117 -0.34 9.63 5.26
C THR A 117 -0.79 8.32 4.63
N ASP A 118 -1.12 7.32 5.45
CA ASP A 118 -1.45 5.97 5.02
C ASP A 118 -2.96 5.79 4.79
N ARG A 119 -3.31 4.73 4.06
CA ARG A 119 -4.71 4.32 3.92
C ARG A 119 -5.24 3.82 5.26
N ILE A 120 -6.38 4.33 5.70
CA ILE A 120 -6.97 3.96 7.00
C ILE A 120 -7.99 2.82 6.93
N GLY A 121 -8.60 2.59 5.75
CA GLY A 121 -9.62 1.55 5.55
C GLY A 121 -9.19 0.42 4.60
N GLY A 122 -7.96 0.46 4.09
CA GLY A 122 -7.46 -0.51 3.11
C GLY A 122 -5.95 -0.67 3.16
N ALA A 123 -5.42 -0.78 4.38
CA ALA A 123 -4.06 -1.25 4.61
C ALA A 123 -4.08 -2.78 4.73
N TYR A 124 -3.32 -3.44 3.87
CA TYR A 124 -3.21 -4.89 3.83
C TYR A 124 -1.73 -5.28 3.82
N TYR A 125 -1.37 -6.29 4.59
CA TYR A 125 -0.01 -6.80 4.64
C TYR A 125 0.00 -8.32 4.53
N ILE A 126 1.10 -8.87 4.01
CA ILE A 126 1.40 -10.29 4.06
C ILE A 126 2.72 -10.46 4.80
N ALA A 127 2.73 -11.34 5.80
CA ALA A 127 3.97 -11.77 6.44
C ALA A 127 4.45 -13.06 5.75
N ARG A 128 5.71 -13.08 5.34
CA ARG A 128 6.36 -14.23 4.71
C ARG A 128 7.48 -14.76 5.58
N ASN A 129 7.44 -16.05 5.89
CA ASN A 129 8.47 -16.74 6.63
C ASN A 129 9.45 -17.39 5.64
N ALA A 130 10.74 -17.16 5.85
CA ALA A 130 11.80 -17.81 5.09
C ALA A 130 11.94 -19.27 5.56
N GLN A 131 11.72 -20.21 4.66
CA GLN A 131 11.72 -21.64 4.91
C GLN A 131 12.74 -22.35 4.01
N PRO A 132 13.42 -23.39 4.50
CA PRO A 132 14.30 -24.20 3.67
C PRO A 132 13.49 -24.96 2.60
N SER A 133 14.02 -25.03 1.39
CA SER A 133 13.51 -25.85 0.29
C SER A 133 14.66 -26.63 -0.35
N SER A 134 14.33 -27.59 -1.22
CA SER A 134 15.33 -28.36 -1.99
C SER A 134 16.29 -27.49 -2.80
N ASN A 135 15.87 -26.27 -3.17
CA ASN A 135 16.63 -25.32 -3.97
C ASN A 135 17.10 -24.09 -3.18
N GLY A 136 17.15 -24.16 -1.84
CA GLY A 136 17.66 -23.08 -0.99
C GLY A 136 16.63 -22.56 0.01
N VAL A 137 16.32 -21.26 -0.06
CA VAL A 137 15.38 -20.59 0.86
C VAL A 137 14.22 -20.00 0.07
N VAL A 138 13.00 -20.29 0.50
CA VAL A 138 11.76 -19.77 -0.09
C VAL A 138 10.97 -18.95 0.94
N PHE A 139 10.30 -17.90 0.48
CA PHE A 139 9.48 -17.03 1.33
C PHE A 139 8.01 -17.41 1.21
N VAL A 140 7.53 -18.20 2.16
CA VAL A 140 6.17 -18.73 2.20
C VAL A 140 5.28 -17.75 2.98
N PRO A 141 4.13 -17.32 2.44
CA PRO A 141 3.20 -16.46 3.17
C PRO A 141 2.58 -17.25 4.33
N VAL A 142 2.68 -16.69 5.54
CA VAL A 142 2.22 -17.35 6.77
C VAL A 142 1.11 -16.57 7.46
N LEU A 143 1.09 -15.24 7.32
CA LEU A 143 0.04 -14.38 7.87
C LEU A 143 -0.46 -13.37 6.84
N THR A 144 -1.72 -12.99 6.96
CA THR A 144 -2.33 -11.82 6.31
C THR A 144 -2.77 -10.83 7.37
N TYR A 145 -2.69 -9.54 7.06
CA TYR A 145 -3.24 -8.48 7.90
C TYR A 145 -4.33 -7.73 7.15
N THR A 146 -5.44 -7.47 7.84
CA THR A 146 -6.42 -6.47 7.43
C THR A 146 -6.74 -5.57 8.63
N VAL A 147 -7.10 -4.31 8.37
CA VAL A 147 -7.47 -3.35 9.45
C VAL A 147 -8.58 -3.90 10.36
N ASN A 148 -9.56 -4.61 9.80
CA ASN A 148 -10.71 -5.10 10.54
C ASN A 148 -10.42 -6.36 11.37
N ASN A 149 -9.53 -7.23 10.88
CA ASN A 149 -9.31 -8.55 11.49
C ASN A 149 -7.95 -8.70 12.17
N GLY A 150 -7.03 -7.73 12.00
CA GLY A 150 -5.64 -7.86 12.44
C GLY A 150 -4.89 -8.95 11.66
N TRP A 151 -3.86 -9.53 12.30
CA TRP A 151 -3.09 -10.64 11.73
C TRP A 151 -3.87 -11.95 11.84
N GLN A 152 -4.02 -12.65 10.71
CA GLN A 152 -4.65 -13.95 10.59
C GLN A 152 -3.74 -14.92 9.85
N SER A 153 -3.93 -16.23 10.05
CA SER A 153 -3.21 -17.27 9.30
C SER A 153 -3.52 -17.17 7.80
N TYR A 154 -2.49 -17.20 6.96
CA TYR A 154 -2.65 -17.14 5.50
C TYR A 154 -3.35 -18.40 4.96
N ALA A 155 -2.91 -19.58 5.41
CA ALA A 155 -3.53 -20.87 5.11
C ALA A 155 -3.24 -21.83 6.27
N GLU A 156 -4.15 -22.78 6.54
CA GLU A 156 -4.01 -23.73 7.66
C GLU A 156 -2.74 -24.60 7.54
N ALA A 157 -2.27 -24.86 6.32
CA ALA A 157 -1.07 -25.66 6.07
C ALA A 157 0.25 -24.86 6.20
N ASN A 158 0.21 -23.53 6.26
CA ASN A 158 1.42 -22.71 6.28
C ASN A 158 1.88 -22.50 7.72
N VAL A 159 2.89 -23.26 8.14
CA VAL A 159 3.41 -23.22 9.51
C VAL A 159 4.52 -22.18 9.63
N PHE A 160 4.57 -21.49 10.78
CA PHE A 160 5.64 -20.55 11.10
C PHE A 160 6.88 -21.32 11.55
N ILE A 161 8.00 -21.14 10.85
CA ILE A 161 9.29 -21.74 11.24
C ILE A 161 10.12 -20.70 12.00
N TRP A 162 10.43 -21.01 13.26
CA TRP A 162 11.26 -20.21 14.15
C TRP A 162 12.75 -20.47 13.90
N PRO A 163 13.65 -19.54 14.32
CA PRO A 163 15.09 -19.77 14.26
C PRO A 163 15.48 -21.12 14.86
N GLY A 164 16.43 -21.81 14.21
CA GLY A 164 16.80 -23.19 14.56
C GLY A 164 15.91 -24.26 13.94
N ASN A 165 15.09 -23.91 12.94
CA ASN A 165 14.16 -24.83 12.26
C ASN A 165 13.12 -25.45 13.21
N SER A 166 12.60 -24.65 14.13
CA SER A 166 11.66 -25.08 15.17
C SER A 166 10.22 -24.69 14.83
N LEU A 167 9.28 -25.60 15.08
CA LEU A 167 7.84 -25.31 15.08
C LEU A 167 7.33 -24.88 16.47
N ILE A 168 8.19 -24.97 17.48
CA ILE A 168 7.87 -24.58 18.86
C ILE A 168 8.03 -23.07 18.96
N THR A 169 6.92 -22.40 19.29
CA THR A 169 6.91 -20.96 19.58
C THR A 169 7.88 -20.65 20.73
N PRO A 170 8.85 -19.75 20.54
CA PRO A 170 9.73 -19.30 21.61
C PRO A 170 8.89 -18.66 22.71
N GLY A 171 8.93 -19.24 23.91
CA GLY A 171 8.18 -18.73 25.06
C GLY A 171 8.85 -17.56 25.78
N SER A 172 10.09 -17.21 25.42
CA SER A 172 10.92 -16.25 26.13
C SER A 172 11.32 -15.05 25.28
N ILE A 173 11.51 -13.91 25.95
CA ILE A 173 12.10 -12.70 25.38
C ILE A 173 13.54 -13.03 24.97
N ALA A 174 13.98 -12.49 23.83
CA ALA A 174 15.37 -12.61 23.39
C ALA A 174 16.30 -12.13 24.52
N THR A 175 17.08 -13.05 25.07
CA THR A 175 18.06 -12.77 26.12
C THR A 175 19.44 -13.03 25.54
N LEU A 176 20.34 -12.07 25.74
CA LEU A 176 21.75 -12.26 25.40
C LEU A 176 22.33 -13.28 26.40
N ASN A 177 22.79 -14.42 25.90
CA ASN A 177 23.45 -15.44 26.71
C ASN A 177 24.88 -15.65 26.19
N GLY A 178 25.85 -15.76 27.11
CA GLY A 178 27.26 -16.02 26.76
C GLY A 178 28.06 -14.81 26.23
N VAL A 179 27.54 -13.59 26.32
CA VAL A 179 28.26 -12.38 25.87
C VAL A 179 28.55 -11.45 27.05
N THR A 180 29.83 -11.14 27.29
CA THR A 180 30.23 -10.12 28.26
C THR A 180 30.08 -8.73 27.65
N LEU A 181 29.08 -7.98 28.09
CA LEU A 181 28.91 -6.57 27.69
C LEU A 181 29.99 -5.72 28.38
N ARG A 182 30.86 -5.08 27.59
CA ARG A 182 31.81 -4.07 28.08
C ARG A 182 31.20 -2.69 27.87
N ILE A 183 30.70 -2.08 28.94
CA ILE A 183 30.13 -0.73 28.91
C ILE A 183 31.21 0.26 29.34
N GLY A 184 31.62 1.15 28.44
CA GLY A 184 32.49 2.28 28.77
C GLY A 184 31.66 3.44 29.29
N VAL A 185 31.91 3.86 30.53
CA VAL A 185 31.28 5.06 31.11
C VAL A 185 32.27 6.22 30.97
N LEU A 186 31.87 7.27 30.24
CA LEU A 186 32.61 8.52 30.20
C LEU A 186 32.26 9.32 31.45
N ALA A 187 33.24 9.55 32.32
CA ALA A 187 33.13 10.55 33.38
C ALA A 187 33.34 11.93 32.73
N LEU A 188 32.36 12.82 32.87
CA LEU A 188 32.54 14.24 32.52
C LEU A 188 33.51 14.85 33.53
N ALA A 189 34.59 15.43 33.03
CA ALA A 189 35.54 16.24 33.77
C ALA A 189 35.02 17.67 33.95
#